data_AF-A0A7J4JZL9-F1
#
_entry.id   AF-A0A7J4JZL9-F1
#
_cell.length_a   1.000
_cell.length_b   1.000
_cell.length_c   1.000
_cell.angle_alpha   90.00
_cell.angle_beta   90.00
_cell.angle_gamma   90.00
#
_symmetry.space_group_name_H-M   'P 1'
#
loop_
_entity.id
_entity.type
_entity.pdbx_description
1 polymer ?
#
loop_
_entity_poly.entity_id
_entity_poly.type
_entity_poly.pdbx_seq_one_letter_code
_entity_poly.pdbx_strand_id
1 'polypeptide(L)'
;MVIGNPSGVEEERQRLSYEVAVYREQLRLLQREMERITLTLLDLKNAERTASNLKDGQSLVPIGGGAFLNSDINSHTLLVPVGAGYLVQMGREEAARELARRIESTEKALHRLEEEFGGISGKLNSIGTKLGTLQSEMALNKRVEENIGEDYL
;
A
#
# COMPACT_ATOMS: atom_id res chain seq x y z
N MET A 1 -35.46 -19.31 -29.64
CA MET A 1 -34.73 -19.64 -28.40
C MET A 1 -33.25 -19.53 -28.73
N VAL A 2 -32.57 -18.46 -28.30
CA VAL A 2 -31.14 -18.26 -28.60
C VAL A 2 -30.38 -19.12 -27.61
N ILE A 3 -29.90 -20.26 -28.09
CA ILE A 3 -28.98 -21.13 -27.35
C ILE A 3 -27.71 -20.30 -27.17
N GLY A 4 -27.45 -19.82 -25.95
CA GLY A 4 -26.26 -19.04 -25.64
C GLY A 4 -25.02 -19.85 -25.99
N ASN A 5 -24.09 -19.28 -26.75
CA ASN A 5 -22.89 -19.96 -27.21
C ASN A 5 -22.01 -20.36 -25.99
N PRO A 6 -21.87 -21.67 -25.68
CA PRO A 6 -21.19 -22.13 -24.46
C PRO A 6 -19.68 -21.82 -24.45
N SER A 7 -19.06 -21.61 -25.61
CA SER A 7 -17.63 -21.26 -25.69
C SER A 7 -17.33 -19.85 -25.17
N GLY A 8 -18.21 -18.87 -25.44
CA GLY A 8 -17.98 -17.48 -25.05
C GLY A 8 -18.13 -17.22 -23.54
N VAL A 9 -18.98 -18.01 -22.86
CA VAL A 9 -19.20 -17.88 -21.41
C VAL A 9 -17.99 -18.42 -20.62
N GLU A 10 -17.43 -19.54 -21.06
CA GLU A 10 -16.22 -20.09 -20.44
C GLU A 10 -14.98 -19.21 -20.72
N GLU A 11 -14.86 -18.65 -21.92
CA GLU A 11 -13.82 -17.66 -22.26
C GLU A 11 -13.91 -16.42 -21.35
N GLU A 12 -15.11 -15.86 -21.13
CA GLU A 12 -15.30 -14.71 -20.24
C GLU A 12 -14.98 -15.07 -18.78
N ARG A 13 -15.34 -16.27 -18.31
CA ARG A 13 -14.98 -16.75 -16.97
C ARG A 13 -13.46 -16.83 -16.79
N GLN A 14 -12.75 -17.36 -17.78
CA GLN A 14 -11.28 -17.46 -17.77
C GLN A 14 -10.64 -16.08 -17.77
N ARG A 15 -11.13 -15.17 -18.62
CA ARG A 15 -10.68 -13.79 -18.68
C ARG A 15 -10.84 -13.07 -17.34
N LEU A 16 -12.03 -13.13 -16.73
CA LEU A 16 -12.29 -12.50 -15.43
C LEU A 16 -11.42 -13.10 -14.32
N SER A 17 -11.18 -14.42 -14.36
CA SER A 17 -10.29 -15.10 -13.41
C SER A 17 -8.85 -14.63 -13.54
N TYR A 18 -8.38 -14.39 -14.76
CA TYR A 18 -7.06 -13.81 -15.02
C TYR A 18 -6.97 -12.36 -14.53
N GLU A 19 -7.97 -11.53 -14.81
CA GLU A 19 -8.04 -10.13 -14.31
C GLU A 19 -7.99 -10.08 -12.77
N VAL A 20 -8.70 -10.99 -12.09
CA VAL A 20 -8.63 -11.14 -10.61
C VAL A 20 -7.20 -11.42 -10.13
N ALA A 21 -6.49 -12.33 -10.78
CA ALA A 21 -5.12 -12.68 -10.40
C ALA A 21 -4.18 -11.46 -10.54
N VAL A 22 -4.30 -10.71 -11.64
CA VAL A 22 -3.50 -9.50 -11.90
C VAL A 22 -3.79 -8.43 -10.85
N TYR A 23 -5.07 -8.13 -10.58
CA TYR A 23 -5.43 -7.10 -9.60
C TYR A 23 -5.02 -7.47 -8.17
N ARG A 24 -5.11 -8.75 -7.79
CA ARG A 24 -4.62 -9.21 -6.48
C ARG A 24 -3.13 -8.98 -6.31
N GLU A 25 -2.33 -9.23 -7.35
CA GLU A 25 -0.89 -8.97 -7.30
C GLU A 25 -0.59 -7.47 -7.21
N GLN A 26 -1.33 -6.63 -7.94
CA GLN A 26 -1.22 -5.17 -7.82
C GLN A 26 -1.54 -4.67 -6.41
N LEU A 27 -2.64 -5.15 -5.79
CA LEU A 27 -2.99 -4.80 -4.41
C LEU A 27 -1.89 -5.23 -3.43
N ARG A 28 -1.32 -6.42 -3.62
CA ARG A 28 -0.20 -6.92 -2.79
C ARG A 28 1.02 -6.00 -2.91
N LEU A 29 1.35 -5.53 -4.11
CA LEU A 29 2.45 -4.60 -4.36
C LEU A 29 2.21 -3.25 -3.67
N LEU A 30 0.99 -2.69 -3.81
CA LEU A 30 0.60 -1.45 -3.16
C LEU A 30 0.67 -1.55 -1.64
N GLN A 31 0.22 -2.66 -1.04
CA GLN A 31 0.31 -2.88 0.41
C GLN A 31 1.74 -2.82 0.93
N ARG A 32 2.68 -3.51 0.25
CA ARG A 32 4.10 -3.47 0.64
C ARG A 32 4.69 -2.08 0.53
N GLU A 33 4.28 -1.32 -0.48
CA GLU A 33 4.74 0.05 -0.66
C GLU A 33 4.17 0.99 0.41
N MET A 34 2.89 0.86 0.76
CA MET A 34 2.28 1.60 1.87
C MET A 34 2.96 1.29 3.21
N GLU A 35 3.29 0.03 3.48
CA GLU A 35 4.07 -0.36 4.67
C GLU A 35 5.44 0.32 4.70
N ARG A 36 6.17 0.28 3.57
CA ARG A 36 7.49 0.93 3.44
C ARG A 36 7.42 2.45 3.69
N ILE A 37 6.42 3.12 3.13
CA ILE A 37 6.21 4.56 3.32
C ILE A 37 5.81 4.87 4.76
N THR A 38 4.98 4.03 5.39
CA THR A 38 4.57 4.20 6.78
C THR A 38 5.76 4.12 7.74
N LEU A 39 6.68 3.18 7.53
CA LEU A 39 7.93 3.10 8.30
C LEU A 39 8.81 4.35 8.09
N THR A 40 8.94 4.80 6.84
CA THR A 40 9.68 6.04 6.53
C THR A 40 9.07 7.25 7.22
N LEU A 41 7.73 7.32 7.27
CA LEU A 41 7.01 8.40 7.94
C LEU A 41 7.25 8.39 9.45
N LEU A 42 7.28 7.21 10.08
CA LEU A 42 7.61 7.06 11.49
C LEU A 42 9.01 7.57 11.79
N ASP A 43 9.99 7.21 10.96
CA ASP A 43 11.38 7.68 11.10
C ASP A 43 11.48 9.20 10.96
N LEU A 44 10.80 9.79 9.97
CA LEU A 44 10.75 11.24 9.77
C LEU A 44 10.11 11.96 10.97
N LYS A 45 8.98 11.44 11.49
CA LYS A 45 8.31 12.00 12.68
C LYS A 45 9.19 11.91 13.93
N ASN A 46 9.93 10.83 14.10
CA ASN A 46 10.88 10.71 15.20
C ASN A 46 12.03 11.71 15.06
N ALA A 47 12.59 11.86 13.85
CA ALA A 47 13.64 12.83 13.59
C ALA A 47 13.19 14.27 13.82
N GLU A 48 12.00 14.64 13.33
CA GLU A 48 11.40 15.97 13.54
C GLU A 48 11.20 16.24 15.02
N ARG A 49 10.59 15.30 15.75
CA ARG A 49 10.37 15.44 17.19
C ARG A 49 11.69 15.63 17.94
N THR A 50 12.73 14.88 17.59
CA THR A 50 14.06 15.07 18.20
C THR A 50 14.63 16.44 17.82
N ALA A 51 14.58 16.86 16.55
CA ALA A 51 15.10 18.17 16.13
C ALA A 51 14.40 19.33 16.85
N SER A 52 13.09 19.24 17.06
CA SER A 52 12.26 20.26 17.72
C SER A 52 12.44 20.31 19.24
N ASN A 53 12.76 19.19 19.87
CA ASN A 53 12.83 19.08 21.33
C ASN A 53 14.24 18.89 21.88
N LEU A 54 15.26 18.84 21.02
CA LEU A 54 16.65 18.67 21.44
C LEU A 54 17.06 19.86 22.30
N LYS A 55 17.45 19.56 23.55
CA LYS A 55 17.98 20.52 24.50
C LYS A 55 19.50 20.36 24.60
N ASP A 56 20.15 21.43 24.99
CA ASP A 56 21.57 21.41 25.29
C ASP A 56 21.82 20.69 26.62
N GLY A 57 23.02 20.12 26.76
CA GLY A 57 23.46 19.43 27.97
C GLY A 57 23.67 17.93 27.78
N GLN A 58 23.76 17.21 28.91
CA GLN A 58 24.07 15.78 28.91
C GLN A 58 22.96 14.93 28.28
N SER A 59 23.36 13.99 27.43
CA SER A 59 22.49 13.05 26.75
C SER A 59 23.17 11.69 26.60
N LEU A 60 22.36 10.63 26.61
CA LEU A 60 22.80 9.27 26.39
C LEU A 60 22.53 8.88 24.93
N VAL A 61 23.58 8.60 24.18
CA VAL A 61 23.49 8.18 22.78
C VAL A 61 23.60 6.66 22.72
N PRO A 62 22.57 5.92 22.25
CA PRO A 62 22.66 4.47 22.12
C PRO A 62 23.67 4.10 21.03
N ILE A 63 24.59 3.18 21.34
CA ILE A 63 25.61 2.69 20.40
C ILE A 63 25.43 1.21 20.03
N GLY A 64 24.39 0.56 20.56
CA GLY A 64 24.07 -0.85 20.31
C GLY A 64 24.42 -1.79 21.48
N GLY A 65 23.91 -3.03 21.44
CA GLY A 65 24.20 -4.05 22.46
C GLY A 65 23.73 -3.71 23.89
N GLY A 66 22.81 -2.75 24.04
CA GLY A 66 22.40 -2.21 25.35
C GLY A 66 23.36 -1.17 25.94
N ALA A 67 24.41 -0.79 25.21
CA ALA A 67 25.38 0.22 25.65
C ALA A 67 24.98 1.63 25.19
N PHE A 68 25.38 2.62 26.00
CA PHE A 68 25.14 4.04 25.79
C PHE A 68 26.43 4.84 25.95
N LEU A 69 26.62 5.82 25.08
CA LEU A 69 27.64 6.85 25.19
C LEU A 69 27.07 8.04 25.96
N ASN A 70 27.75 8.45 27.03
CA ASN A 70 27.45 9.71 27.71
C ASN A 70 28.10 10.86 26.94
N SER A 71 27.28 11.78 26.42
CA SER A 71 27.72 12.89 25.57
C SER A 71 27.11 14.20 26.05
N ASP A 72 27.80 15.31 25.80
CA ASP A 72 27.25 16.66 25.96
C ASP A 72 26.80 17.18 24.60
N ILE A 73 25.58 17.71 24.51
CA ILE A 73 25.02 18.29 23.29
C ILE A 73 25.13 19.81 23.37
N ASN A 74 26.02 20.37 22.55
CA ASN A 74 26.26 21.81 22.44
C ASN A 74 26.09 22.36 21.01
N SER A 75 25.84 21.49 20.02
CA SER A 75 25.66 21.90 18.62
C SER A 75 24.26 22.41 18.36
N HIS A 76 24.16 23.63 17.83
CA HIS A 76 22.90 24.25 17.41
C HIS A 76 22.50 23.87 15.97
N THR A 77 23.27 22.99 15.34
CA THR A 77 23.09 22.60 13.93
C THR A 77 22.95 21.09 13.79
N LEU A 78 22.17 20.69 12.79
CA LEU A 78 21.89 19.32 12.40
C LEU A 78 22.35 19.10 10.96
N LEU A 79 22.89 17.91 10.67
CA LEU A 79 23.19 17.48 9.31
C LEU A 79 21.96 16.79 8.73
N VAL A 80 21.36 17.40 7.72
CA VAL A 80 20.12 16.90 7.10
C VAL A 80 20.44 16.42 5.68
N PRO A 81 20.12 15.17 5.32
CA PRO A 81 20.32 14.67 3.97
C PRO A 81 19.35 15.36 3.01
N VAL A 82 19.82 15.82 1.85
CA VAL A 82 18.99 16.45 0.80
C VAL A 82 18.89 15.62 -0.48
N GLY A 83 19.43 14.39 -0.46
CA GLY A 83 19.43 13.46 -1.58
C GLY A 83 20.79 13.38 -2.30
N ALA A 84 20.92 12.41 -3.20
CA ALA A 84 22.14 12.16 -3.98
C ALA A 84 23.44 12.05 -3.15
N GLY A 85 23.33 11.64 -1.88
CA GLY A 85 24.47 11.51 -0.97
C GLY A 85 24.93 12.81 -0.29
N TYR A 86 24.24 13.93 -0.52
CA TYR A 86 24.59 15.22 0.07
C TYR A 86 23.91 15.46 1.41
N LEU A 87 24.66 16.08 2.33
CA LEU A 87 24.22 16.55 3.63
C LEU A 87 24.33 18.08 3.69
N VAL A 88 23.33 18.74 4.25
CA VAL A 88 23.33 20.18 4.49
C VAL A 88 23.29 20.43 5.98
N GLN A 89 24.10 21.38 6.45
CA GLN A 89 24.05 21.85 7.81
C GLN A 89 22.90 22.85 7.97
N MET A 90 21.95 22.55 8.84
CA MET A 90 20.76 23.37 9.10
C MET A 90 20.69 23.71 10.59
N GLY A 91 20.14 24.87 10.94
CA GLY A 91 19.78 25.16 12.32
C GLY A 91 18.68 24.20 12.82
N ARG A 92 18.56 23.96 14.13
CA ARG A 92 17.54 23.03 14.69
C ARG A 92 16.12 23.32 14.20
N GLU A 93 15.70 24.58 14.22
CA GLU A 93 14.37 24.99 13.75
C GLU A 93 14.19 24.83 12.24
N GLU A 94 15.23 25.13 11.46
CA GLU A 94 15.20 24.98 10.00
C GLU A 94 15.10 23.51 9.61
N ALA A 95 15.88 22.65 10.26
CA ALA A 95 15.83 21.21 10.10
C ALA A 95 14.45 20.66 10.47
N ALA A 96 13.86 21.10 11.58
CA ALA A 96 12.51 20.72 11.97
C ALA A 96 11.47 21.10 10.89
N ARG A 97 11.55 22.33 10.35
CA ARG A 97 10.68 22.76 9.25
C ARG A 97 10.88 21.96 7.97
N GLU A 98 12.12 21.62 7.61
CA GLU A 98 12.43 20.76 6.46
C GLU A 98 11.85 19.35 6.66
N LEU A 99 12.01 18.76 7.84
CA LEU A 99 11.45 17.44 8.18
C LEU A 99 9.92 17.46 8.17
N ALA A 100 9.28 18.51 8.70
CA ALA A 100 7.84 18.70 8.65
C ALA A 100 7.30 18.74 7.21
N ARG A 101 8.00 19.45 6.30
CA ARG A 101 7.63 19.44 4.87
C ARG A 101 7.75 18.06 4.24
N ARG A 102 8.76 17.27 4.61
CA ARG A 102 8.91 15.89 4.13
C ARG A 102 7.81 14.98 4.66
N ILE A 103 7.44 15.14 5.93
CA ILE A 103 6.31 14.43 6.55
C ILE A 103 5.05 14.70 5.74
N GLU A 104 4.70 15.96 5.51
CA GLU A 104 3.50 16.34 4.75
C GLU A 104 3.51 15.76 3.33
N SER A 105 4.65 15.85 2.62
CA SER A 105 4.78 15.26 1.29
C SER A 105 4.64 13.73 1.30
N THR A 106 5.14 13.07 2.34
CA THR A 106 5.10 11.62 2.49
C THR A 106 3.69 11.15 2.84
N GLU A 107 2.97 11.89 3.68
CA GLU A 107 1.55 11.64 4.00
C GLU A 107 0.66 11.80 2.76
N LYS A 108 0.91 12.83 1.94
CA LYS A 108 0.21 12.98 0.65
C LYS A 108 0.49 11.81 -0.30
N ALA A 109 1.72 11.29 -0.32
CA ALA A 109 2.07 10.13 -1.14
C ALA A 109 1.36 8.86 -0.63
N LEU A 110 1.32 8.65 0.68
CA LEU A 110 0.60 7.54 1.30
C LEU A 110 -0.89 7.59 0.96
N HIS A 111 -1.53 8.75 1.11
CA HIS A 111 -2.96 8.93 0.79
C HIS A 111 -3.28 8.55 -0.67
N ARG A 112 -2.42 8.93 -1.62
CA ARG A 112 -2.61 8.57 -3.04
C ARG A 112 -2.56 7.06 -3.26
N LEU A 113 -1.68 6.35 -2.54
CA LEU A 113 -1.61 4.89 -2.62
C LEU A 113 -2.85 4.24 -1.99
N GLU A 114 -3.38 4.80 -0.91
CA GLU A 114 -4.62 4.33 -0.28
C GLU A 114 -5.81 4.52 -1.24
N GLU A 115 -5.90 5.66 -1.93
CA GLU A 115 -6.90 5.91 -2.97
C GLU A 115 -6.79 4.90 -4.12
N GLU A 116 -5.58 4.66 -4.62
CA GLU A 116 -5.33 3.68 -5.69
C GLU A 116 -5.70 2.26 -5.25
N PHE A 117 -5.31 1.88 -4.04
CA PHE A 117 -5.65 0.60 -3.42
C PHE A 117 -7.18 0.42 -3.32
N GLY A 118 -7.88 1.46 -2.86
CA GLY A 118 -9.34 1.48 -2.78
C GLY A 118 -9.99 1.31 -4.16
N GLY A 119 -9.47 2.01 -5.17
CA GLY A 119 -9.94 1.91 -6.55
C GLY A 119 -9.80 0.51 -7.15
N ILE A 120 -8.63 -0.12 -6.97
CA ILE A 120 -8.38 -1.49 -7.46
C ILE A 120 -9.22 -2.51 -6.67
N SER A 121 -9.34 -2.34 -5.36
CA SER A 121 -10.18 -3.21 -4.51
C SER A 121 -11.66 -3.15 -4.91
N GLY A 122 -12.16 -1.96 -5.25
CA GLY A 122 -13.52 -1.79 -5.77
C GLY A 122 -13.75 -2.49 -7.12
N LYS A 123 -12.78 -2.41 -8.04
CA LYS A 123 -12.81 -3.16 -9.30
C LYS A 123 -12.81 -4.67 -9.06
N LEU A 124 -11.96 -5.15 -8.16
CA LEU A 124 -11.86 -6.55 -7.80
C LEU A 124 -13.18 -7.09 -7.23
N ASN A 125 -13.82 -6.34 -6.34
CA ASN A 125 -15.13 -6.69 -5.80
C ASN A 125 -16.20 -6.78 -6.90
N SER A 126 -16.19 -5.83 -7.83
CA SER A 126 -17.12 -5.83 -8.97
C SER A 126 -16.95 -7.06 -9.88
N ILE A 127 -15.70 -7.48 -10.13
CA ILE A 127 -15.39 -8.69 -10.89
C ILE A 127 -15.83 -9.94 -10.10
N GLY A 128 -15.59 -9.97 -8.78
CA GLY A 128 -16.05 -11.05 -7.92
C GLY A 128 -17.56 -11.27 -7.98
N THR A 129 -18.35 -10.20 -7.92
CA THR A 129 -19.81 -10.27 -8.08
C THR A 129 -20.21 -10.82 -9.45
N LYS A 130 -19.59 -10.33 -10.53
CA LYS A 130 -19.86 -10.82 -11.90
C LYS A 130 -19.52 -12.30 -12.08
N LEU A 131 -18.39 -12.75 -11.53
CA LEU A 131 -18.01 -14.16 -11.54
C LEU A 131 -19.02 -15.02 -10.79
N GLY A 132 -19.51 -14.56 -9.63
CA GLY A 132 -20.51 -15.28 -8.85
C GLY A 132 -21.86 -15.41 -9.57
N THR A 133 -22.31 -14.34 -10.24
CA THR A 133 -23.55 -14.39 -11.05
C THR A 133 -23.39 -15.33 -12.24
N LEU A 134 -22.28 -15.23 -12.97
CA LEU A 134 -21.99 -16.06 -14.14
C LEU A 134 -21.90 -17.55 -13.77
N GLN A 135 -21.28 -17.89 -12.64
CA GLN A 135 -21.24 -19.26 -12.13
C GLN A 135 -22.62 -19.80 -11.75
N SER A 136 -23.47 -18.96 -11.16
CA SER A 136 -24.84 -19.34 -10.79
C SER A 136 -25.70 -19.61 -12.02
N GLU A 137 -25.59 -18.76 -13.06
CA GLU A 137 -26.27 -18.93 -14.34
C GLU A 137 -25.82 -20.22 -15.06
N MET A 138 -24.51 -20.50 -15.07
CA MET A 138 -23.99 -21.75 -15.63
C MET A 138 -24.53 -22.99 -14.90
N ALA A 139 -24.61 -22.95 -13.56
CA ALA A 139 -25.13 -24.06 -12.76
C ALA A 139 -26.63 -24.31 -12.99
N LEU A 140 -27.41 -23.24 -13.18
CA LEU A 140 -28.83 -23.34 -13.51
C LEU A 140 -29.07 -23.89 -14.92
N ASN A 141 -28.35 -23.39 -15.92
CA ASN A 141 -28.47 -23.86 -17.29
C ASN A 141 -28.11 -25.35 -17.42
N LYS A 142 -27.04 -25.79 -16.75
CA LYS A 142 -26.65 -27.21 -16.74
C LYS A 142 -27.74 -28.12 -16.14
N ARG A 143 -28.37 -27.71 -15.02
CA ARG A 143 -29.49 -28.46 -14.41
C ARG A 143 -30.73 -28.52 -15.28
N VAL A 144 -31.01 -27.45 -16.03
CA VAL A 144 -32.13 -27.42 -16.97
C VAL A 144 -31.86 -28.37 -18.13
N GLU A 145 -30.65 -28.38 -18.70
CA GLU A 145 -30.26 -29.34 -19.75
C GLU A 145 -30.34 -30.80 -19.29
N GLU A 146 -29.92 -31.10 -18.06
CA GLU A 146 -30.00 -32.45 -17.47
C GLU A 146 -31.46 -32.92 -17.30
N ASN A 147 -32.37 -32.04 -16.86
CA ASN A 147 -33.79 -32.40 -16.69
C ASN A 147 -34.54 -32.56 -18.02
N ILE A 148 -34.21 -31.79 -19.06
CA ILE A 148 -34.86 -31.93 -20.36
C ILE A 148 -34.37 -33.21 -21.07
N GLY A 149 -33.18 -33.71 -20.76
CA GLY A 149 -32.65 -34.96 -21.32
C GLY A 149 -33.34 -36.24 -20.81
N GLU A 150 -33.92 -36.21 -19.61
CA GLU A 150 -34.64 -37.36 -19.04
C GLU A 150 -36.09 -37.47 -19.50
N ASP A 151 -36.75 -36.37 -19.90
CA ASP A 151 -38.15 -36.38 -20.37
C ASP A 151 -38.33 -36.95 -21.80
N TYR A 152 -37.25 -37.33 -22.48
CA TYR A 152 -37.27 -37.93 -23.84
C TYR A 152 -36.77 -39.39 -23.90
N LEU A 153 -36.67 -40.09 -22.76
CA LEU A 153 -36.40 -41.53 -22.66
C LEU A 153 -37.58 -42.26 -22.01
#